data_AF-A0A914R637-F1
#
_entry.id   AF-A0A914R637-F1
#
_cell.length_a   1.000
_cell.length_b   1.000
_cell.length_c   1.000
_cell.angle_alpha   90.00
_cell.angle_beta   90.00
_cell.angle_gamma   90.00
#
_symmetry.space_group_name_H-M   'P 1'
#
loop_
_entity.id
_entity.type
_entity.pdbx_description
1 polymer ?
#
loop_
_entity_poly.entity_id
_entity_poly.type
_entity_poly.pdbx_seq_one_letter_code
_entity_poly.pdbx_strand_id
1 'polypeptide(L)'
;MKLREAARNEAHIQRKQARGASENVEEEEGEPEISDDEEDDGVPYNPKNLPLGWDGKPIPYWLYKLHGLNISYPCEICGGQVYKGPKAFQRHFNEWRHSHGMRCLGIPNTAHFANITKISDAVELWGKIRRQKESLKWNPEHDEEFEDSAGNVVNKRTYEDLKRQGLL
;
A
#
# COMPACT_ATOMS: atom_id res chain seq x y z
N MET A 1 -0.83 17.00 62.15
CA MET A 1 -0.33 16.72 60.79
C MET A 1 -1.33 17.10 59.70
N LYS A 2 -2.60 16.68 59.77
CA LYS A 2 -3.61 16.93 58.71
C LYS A 2 -3.88 18.40 58.35
N LEU A 3 -3.74 19.34 59.29
CA LEU A 3 -3.95 20.79 59.03
C LEU A 3 -2.85 21.44 58.17
N ARG A 4 -1.61 20.92 58.21
CA ARG A 4 -0.50 21.40 57.36
C ARG A 4 -0.59 20.87 55.93
N GLU A 5 -1.25 19.73 55.73
CA GLU A 5 -1.51 19.14 54.41
C GLU A 5 -2.63 19.87 53.68
N ALA A 6 -3.73 20.14 54.37
CA ALA A 6 -4.83 20.93 53.81
C ALA A 6 -4.37 22.33 53.38
N ALA A 7 -3.58 23.02 54.21
CA ALA A 7 -3.04 24.34 53.88
C ALA A 7 -2.03 24.31 52.70
N ARG A 8 -1.29 23.20 52.52
CA ARG A 8 -0.40 23.02 51.36
C ARG A 8 -1.18 22.77 50.08
N ASN A 9 -2.27 21.99 50.15
CA ASN A 9 -3.13 21.72 49.00
C ASN A 9 -3.93 22.96 48.58
N GLU A 10 -4.45 23.75 49.53
CA GLU A 10 -5.12 25.01 49.20
C GLU A 10 -4.18 26.04 48.58
N ALA A 11 -2.95 26.16 49.10
CA ALA A 11 -1.94 27.04 48.51
C ALA A 11 -1.55 26.61 47.09
N HIS A 12 -1.48 25.30 46.83
CA HIS A 12 -1.19 24.74 45.50
C HIS A 12 -2.33 25.00 44.51
N ILE A 13 -3.59 24.83 44.94
CA ILE A 13 -4.78 25.08 44.12
C ILE A 13 -4.91 26.57 43.78
N GLN A 14 -4.70 27.48 44.75
CA GLN A 14 -4.75 28.93 44.51
C GLN A 14 -3.66 29.39 43.54
N ARG A 15 -2.45 28.81 43.61
CA ARG A 15 -1.36 29.12 42.70
C ARG A 15 -1.65 28.66 41.26
N LYS A 16 -2.36 27.54 41.11
CA LYS A 16 -2.80 27.00 39.81
C LYS A 16 -3.95 27.82 39.20
N GLN A 17 -4.83 28.38 40.02
CA GLN A 17 -5.93 29.25 39.56
C GLN A 17 -5.46 30.67 39.17
N ALA A 18 -4.35 31.16 39.72
CA ALA A 18 -3.81 32.48 39.42
C ALA A 18 -2.99 32.55 38.12
N ARG A 19 -2.59 31.40 37.53
CA ARG A 19 -1.87 31.34 36.25
C ARG A 19 -2.87 31.23 35.09
N GLY A 20 -2.75 32.15 34.12
CA GLY A 20 -3.60 32.15 32.92
C GLY A 20 -3.36 30.93 32.04
N ALA A 21 -4.39 30.50 31.30
CA ALA A 21 -4.47 29.21 30.59
C ALA A 21 -3.36 28.90 29.56
N SER A 22 -2.45 29.84 29.28
CA SER A 22 -1.35 29.67 28.32
C SER A 22 -0.05 29.10 28.92
N GLU A 23 0.09 29.05 30.25
CA GLU A 23 1.33 28.58 30.93
C GLU A 23 1.12 27.30 31.74
N ASN A 24 0.06 26.53 31.46
CA ASN A 24 -0.30 25.32 32.22
C ASN A 24 0.27 24.01 31.60
N VAL A 25 1.17 24.12 30.62
CA VAL A 25 1.63 22.97 29.79
C VAL A 25 2.96 22.38 30.29
N GLU A 26 3.67 23.03 31.22
CA GLU A 26 5.05 22.65 31.56
C GLU A 26 5.26 22.07 32.98
N GLU A 27 4.21 21.84 33.78
CA GLU A 27 4.30 21.17 35.09
C GLU A 27 3.29 20.01 35.19
N GLU A 28 3.43 19.00 34.33
CA GLU A 28 2.82 17.68 34.48
C GLU A 28 3.89 16.59 34.29
N GLU A 29 4.97 16.65 35.07
CA GLU A 29 5.76 15.45 35.38
C GLU A 29 5.24 14.89 36.72
N GLY A 30 4.04 14.33 36.67
CA GLY A 30 3.50 13.48 37.72
C GLY A 30 4.07 12.07 37.55
N GLU A 31 4.72 11.57 38.61
CA GLU A 31 5.11 10.18 38.77
C GLU A 31 3.95 9.24 38.35
N PRO A 32 4.18 8.23 37.50
CA PRO A 32 3.13 7.24 37.25
C PRO A 32 2.97 6.42 38.54
N GLU A 33 1.95 6.73 39.32
CA GLU A 33 1.34 5.75 40.23
C GLU A 33 0.83 4.60 39.36
N ILE A 34 1.69 3.60 39.19
CA ILE A 34 1.35 2.24 38.78
C ILE A 34 0.31 1.71 39.78
N SER A 35 -0.97 1.97 39.49
CA SER A 35 -2.05 1.15 40.03
C SER A 35 -1.95 -0.20 39.33
N ASP A 36 -1.38 -1.17 40.04
CA ASP A 36 -1.34 -2.58 39.69
C ASP A 36 -2.75 -3.19 39.81
N ASP A 37 -3.63 -2.77 38.90
CA ASP A 37 -4.86 -3.46 38.56
C ASP A 37 -4.62 -4.10 37.18
N GLU A 38 -3.61 -4.98 37.13
CA GLU A 38 -3.40 -5.90 36.03
C GLU A 38 -4.61 -6.86 36.00
N GLU A 39 -5.64 -6.49 35.24
CA GLU A 39 -6.44 -7.47 34.51
C GLU A 39 -5.44 -8.26 33.64
N ASP A 40 -4.87 -9.32 34.21
CA ASP A 40 -4.09 -10.34 33.50
C ASP A 40 -5.02 -11.04 32.51
N ASP A 41 -5.32 -10.37 31.40
CA ASP A 41 -5.79 -10.97 30.15
C ASP A 41 -4.59 -11.69 29.50
N GLY A 42 -4.11 -12.68 30.25
CA GLY A 42 -2.90 -13.43 30.03
C GLY A 42 -2.76 -13.83 28.58
N VAL A 43 -1.62 -13.44 27.99
CA VAL A 43 -1.19 -13.84 26.65
C VAL A 43 -1.45 -15.35 26.51
N PRO A 44 -2.45 -15.78 25.71
CA PRO A 44 -2.89 -17.16 25.74
C PRO A 44 -1.72 -18.08 25.41
N TYR A 45 -1.45 -19.04 26.30
CA TYR A 45 -0.38 -20.01 26.14
C TYR A 45 -0.47 -20.63 24.74
N ASN A 46 0.51 -20.31 23.89
CA ASN A 46 0.60 -20.74 22.49
C ASN A 46 1.74 -21.76 22.32
N PRO A 47 1.62 -22.96 22.91
CA PRO A 47 2.70 -23.95 22.97
C PRO A 47 3.15 -24.46 21.60
N LYS A 48 2.38 -24.17 20.54
CA LYS A 48 2.69 -24.55 19.15
C LYS A 48 3.08 -23.35 18.28
N ASN A 49 3.22 -22.15 18.84
CA ASN A 49 3.51 -20.91 18.12
C ASN A 49 2.65 -20.73 16.85
N LEU A 50 1.36 -21.06 16.94
CA LEU A 50 0.43 -20.82 15.85
C LEU A 50 0.23 -19.30 15.69
N PRO A 51 0.09 -18.79 14.46
CA PRO A 51 -0.21 -17.38 14.26
C PRO A 51 -1.51 -17.02 14.98
N LEU A 52 -1.47 -15.92 15.73
CA LEU A 52 -2.61 -15.41 16.49
C LEU A 52 -3.67 -14.89 15.52
N GLY A 53 -4.94 -15.14 15.86
CA GLY A 53 -6.06 -14.56 15.14
C GLY A 53 -6.17 -13.06 15.39
N TRP A 54 -7.17 -12.43 14.76
CA TRP A 54 -7.55 -11.04 15.02
C TRP A 54 -8.13 -10.83 16.43
N ASP A 55 -8.47 -11.91 17.13
CA ASP A 55 -8.98 -11.95 18.52
C ASP A 55 -7.86 -12.19 19.56
N GLY A 56 -6.58 -12.14 19.17
CA GLY A 56 -5.44 -12.40 20.06
C GLY A 56 -5.29 -13.84 20.54
N LYS A 57 -6.28 -14.71 20.28
CA LYS A 57 -6.28 -16.14 20.62
C LYS A 57 -5.62 -16.99 19.53
N PRO A 58 -4.99 -18.13 19.89
CA PRO A 58 -4.41 -19.05 18.92
C PRO A 58 -5.51 -19.65 18.03
N ILE A 59 -5.30 -19.59 16.71
CA ILE A 59 -6.26 -20.10 15.72
C ILE A 59 -6.37 -21.63 15.88
N PRO A 60 -7.59 -22.21 15.88
CA PRO A 60 -7.76 -23.66 15.88
C PRO A 60 -6.99 -24.34 14.75
N TYR A 61 -6.29 -25.44 15.04
CA TYR A 61 -5.38 -26.09 14.09
C TYR A 61 -6.06 -26.56 12.79
N TRP A 62 -7.32 -27.00 12.87
CA TRP A 62 -8.10 -27.37 11.69
C TRP A 62 -8.38 -26.17 10.78
N LEU A 63 -8.63 -24.99 11.35
CA LEU A 63 -8.90 -23.75 10.63
C LEU A 63 -7.63 -23.23 9.96
N TYR A 64 -6.49 -23.35 10.66
CA TYR A 64 -5.16 -23.06 10.13
C TYR A 64 -4.83 -23.90 8.88
N LYS A 65 -5.13 -25.21 8.93
CA LYS A 65 -4.92 -26.13 7.81
C LYS A 65 -5.94 -25.93 6.68
N LEU A 66 -7.20 -25.67 7.01
CA LEU A 66 -8.27 -25.43 6.03
C LEU A 66 -8.00 -24.18 5.18
N HIS A 67 -7.57 -23.09 5.80
CA HIS A 67 -7.30 -21.83 5.08
C HIS A 67 -5.87 -21.73 4.53
N GLY A 68 -5.06 -22.78 4.69
CA GLY A 68 -3.70 -22.84 4.13
C GLY A 68 -2.74 -21.82 4.73
N LEU A 69 -2.93 -21.40 5.98
CA LEU A 69 -2.04 -20.43 6.65
C LEU A 69 -0.62 -20.98 6.88
N ASN A 70 -0.43 -22.29 6.72
CA ASN A 70 0.87 -22.96 6.74
C ASN A 70 1.70 -22.75 5.47
N ILE A 71 1.08 -22.27 4.38
CA ILE A 71 1.77 -22.03 3.12
C ILE A 71 2.29 -20.60 3.12
N SER A 72 3.58 -20.45 2.87
CA SER A 72 4.28 -19.16 2.86
C SER A 72 4.54 -18.72 1.43
N TYR A 73 4.15 -17.49 1.09
CA TYR A 73 4.31 -16.90 -0.23
C TYR A 73 5.24 -15.69 -0.14
N PRO A 74 6.50 -15.79 -0.61
CA PRO A 74 7.41 -14.65 -0.67
C PRO A 74 7.05 -13.71 -1.82
N CYS A 75 7.14 -12.40 -1.59
CA CYS A 75 6.99 -11.36 -2.61
C CYS A 75 8.26 -10.51 -2.70
N GLU A 76 8.95 -10.57 -3.84
CA GLU A 76 10.22 -9.87 -4.08
C GLU A 76 10.01 -8.36 -4.23
N ILE A 77 8.93 -7.95 -4.91
CA ILE A 77 8.54 -6.54 -5.09
C ILE A 77 8.31 -5.84 -3.74
N CYS A 78 7.87 -6.59 -2.71
CA CYS A 78 7.70 -6.09 -1.34
C CYS A 78 8.99 -6.10 -0.50
N GLY A 79 10.15 -6.38 -1.08
CA GLY A 79 11.42 -6.53 -0.37
C GLY A 79 11.52 -7.88 0.35
N GLY A 80 11.08 -8.97 -0.29
CA GLY A 80 11.19 -10.34 0.24
C GLY A 80 10.23 -10.67 1.38
N GLN A 81 9.15 -9.92 1.56
CA GLN A 81 8.15 -10.22 2.59
C GLN A 81 7.44 -11.54 2.32
N VAL A 82 7.19 -12.27 3.40
CA VAL A 82 6.51 -13.56 3.36
C VAL A 82 5.08 -13.40 3.86
N TYR A 83 4.12 -13.68 2.99
CA TYR A 83 2.70 -13.68 3.32
C TYR A 83 2.24 -15.11 3.62
N LYS A 84 1.56 -15.30 4.75
CA LYS A 84 1.04 -16.61 5.17
C LYS A 84 -0.39 -16.81 4.66
N GLY A 85 -0.55 -17.81 3.81
CA GLY A 85 -1.81 -18.24 3.25
C GLY A 85 -2.31 -17.44 2.03
N PRO A 86 -3.18 -18.04 1.20
CA PRO A 86 -3.59 -17.44 -0.07
C PRO A 86 -4.37 -16.13 0.08
N LYS A 87 -5.20 -16.00 1.13
CA LYS A 87 -6.03 -14.80 1.32
C LYS A 87 -5.19 -13.56 1.65
N ALA A 88 -4.20 -13.69 2.53
CA ALA A 88 -3.25 -12.61 2.83
C ALA A 88 -2.42 -12.26 1.59
N PHE A 89 -1.97 -13.29 0.87
CA PHE A 89 -1.24 -13.12 -0.38
C PHE A 89 -2.10 -12.54 -1.51
N GLN A 90 -3.42 -12.68 -1.55
CA GLN A 90 -4.21 -11.95 -2.56
C GLN A 90 -4.44 -10.49 -2.16
N ARG A 91 -4.65 -10.24 -0.86
CA ARG A 91 -4.86 -8.88 -0.36
C ARG A 91 -3.63 -7.99 -0.54
N HIS A 92 -2.42 -8.54 -0.42
CA HIS A 92 -1.20 -7.73 -0.44
C HIS A 92 -0.96 -6.95 -1.73
N PHE A 93 -1.50 -7.40 -2.87
CA PHE A 93 -1.38 -6.68 -4.14
C PHE A 93 -2.00 -5.27 -4.09
N ASN A 94 -3.03 -5.08 -3.26
CA ASN A 94 -3.70 -3.80 -3.06
C ASN A 94 -3.17 -3.03 -1.84
N GLU A 95 -2.24 -3.62 -1.08
CA GLU A 95 -1.65 -2.95 0.07
C GLU A 95 -0.67 -1.86 -0.40
N TRP A 96 -0.49 -0.85 0.46
CA TRP A 96 0.39 0.28 0.17
C TRP A 96 1.83 -0.17 -0.14
N ARG A 97 2.33 -1.18 0.57
CA ARG A 97 3.70 -1.68 0.40
C ARG A 97 3.97 -2.22 -1.00
N HIS A 98 3.05 -3.02 -1.54
CA HIS A 98 3.19 -3.55 -2.90
C HIS A 98 3.02 -2.45 -3.94
N SER A 99 2.03 -1.57 -3.75
CA SER A 99 1.80 -0.41 -4.61
C SER A 99 3.01 0.54 -4.66
N HIS A 100 3.68 0.72 -3.53
CA HIS A 100 4.89 1.51 -3.43
C HIS A 100 6.06 0.84 -4.15
N GLY A 101 6.26 -0.48 -3.97
CA GLY A 101 7.27 -1.24 -4.70
C GLY A 101 7.08 -1.14 -6.22
N MET A 102 5.85 -1.29 -6.70
CA MET A 102 5.52 -1.10 -8.12
C MET A 102 5.82 0.32 -8.62
N ARG A 103 5.51 1.34 -7.80
CA ARG A 103 5.82 2.75 -8.11
C ARG A 103 7.33 2.99 -8.23
N CYS A 104 8.15 2.40 -7.35
CA CYS A 104 9.61 2.48 -7.43
C CYS A 104 10.16 1.87 -8.72
N LEU A 105 9.49 0.85 -9.28
CA LEU A 105 9.83 0.25 -10.57
C LEU A 105 9.32 1.06 -11.78
N GLY A 106 8.52 2.11 -11.55
CA GLY A 106 7.87 2.88 -12.62
C GLY A 106 6.73 2.13 -13.32
N ILE A 107 6.18 1.09 -12.69
CA ILE A 107 5.10 0.26 -13.23
C ILE A 107 3.78 0.62 -12.51
N PRO A 108 2.69 0.90 -13.24
CA PRO A 108 1.40 1.17 -12.61
C PRO A 108 0.82 -0.11 -11.98
N ASN A 109 0.41 -0.05 -10.71
CA ASN A 109 -0.27 -1.15 -10.02
C ASN A 109 -1.70 -1.33 -10.58
N THR A 110 -1.83 -2.22 -11.57
CA THR A 110 -3.10 -2.54 -12.24
C THR A 110 -3.37 -4.05 -12.14
N ALA A 111 -4.61 -4.46 -12.42
CA ALA A 111 -4.99 -5.87 -12.37
C ALA A 111 -4.16 -6.80 -13.29
N HIS A 112 -3.50 -6.25 -14.31
CA HIS A 112 -2.58 -7.01 -15.16
C HIS A 112 -1.39 -7.61 -14.40
N PHE A 113 -1.02 -7.00 -13.27
CA PHE A 113 0.11 -7.44 -12.44
C PHE A 113 -0.32 -8.28 -11.24
N ALA A 114 -1.58 -8.71 -11.18
CA ALA A 114 -2.02 -9.65 -10.16
C ALA A 114 -1.21 -10.95 -10.23
N ASN A 115 -0.84 -11.50 -9.06
CA ASN A 115 -0.02 -12.71 -8.91
C ASN A 115 1.45 -12.60 -9.31
N ILE A 116 1.94 -11.41 -9.69
CA ILE A 116 3.36 -11.22 -10.02
C ILE A 116 4.12 -10.84 -8.76
N THR A 117 5.08 -11.68 -8.39
CA THR A 117 5.91 -11.46 -7.19
C THR A 117 7.34 -11.07 -7.51
N LYS A 118 7.86 -11.52 -8.65
CA LYS A 118 9.24 -11.29 -9.09
C LYS A 118 9.39 -9.98 -9.83
N ILE A 119 10.52 -9.31 -9.60
CA ILE A 119 10.81 -8.02 -10.24
C ILE A 119 11.07 -8.22 -11.75
N SER A 120 11.81 -9.28 -12.12
CA SER A 120 12.09 -9.62 -13.52
C SER A 120 10.83 -9.74 -14.36
N ASP A 121 9.85 -10.47 -13.84
CA ASP A 121 8.63 -10.84 -14.56
C ASP A 121 7.73 -9.60 -14.73
N ALA A 122 7.68 -8.73 -13.72
CA ALA A 122 6.94 -7.47 -13.78
C ALA A 122 7.51 -6.54 -14.87
N VAL A 123 8.83 -6.41 -14.96
CA VAL A 123 9.52 -5.58 -15.96
C VAL A 123 9.30 -6.12 -17.37
N GLU A 124 9.41 -7.45 -17.56
CA GLU A 124 9.19 -8.08 -18.86
C GLU A 124 7.74 -7.89 -19.34
N LEU A 125 6.77 -8.13 -18.45
CA LEU A 125 5.35 -7.95 -18.77
C LEU A 125 5.06 -6.49 -19.11
N TRP A 126 5.59 -5.54 -18.33
CA TRP A 126 5.42 -4.12 -18.61
C TRP A 126 6.00 -3.73 -19.97
N GLY A 127 7.17 -4.23 -20.32
CA GLY A 127 7.77 -4.02 -21.64
C GLY A 127 6.94 -4.59 -22.80
N LYS A 128 6.24 -5.72 -22.59
CA LYS A 128 5.30 -6.27 -23.58
C LYS A 128 4.05 -5.39 -23.72
N ILE A 129 3.42 -5.02 -22.61
CA ILE A 129 2.21 -4.19 -22.59
C ILE A 129 2.50 -2.81 -23.22
N ARG A 130 3.64 -2.21 -22.92
CA ARG A 130 4.00 -0.89 -23.46
C ARG A 130 4.16 -0.92 -24.97
N ARG A 131 4.84 -1.94 -25.51
CA ARG A 131 4.98 -2.12 -26.97
C ARG A 131 3.64 -2.36 -27.66
N GLN A 132 2.77 -3.18 -27.08
CA GLN A 132 1.41 -3.39 -27.63
C GLN A 132 0.60 -2.09 -27.61
N LYS A 133 0.70 -1.31 -26.54
CA LYS A 133 0.01 -0.01 -26.45
C LYS A 133 0.57 1.02 -27.44
N GLU A 134 1.89 1.04 -27.64
CA GLU A 134 2.55 1.88 -28.63
C GLU A 134 2.13 1.50 -30.05
N SER A 135 2.01 0.21 -30.37
CA SER A 135 1.53 -0.24 -31.69
C SER A 135 0.05 0.05 -31.96
N LEU A 136 -0.77 0.16 -30.92
CA LEU A 136 -2.19 0.51 -31.04
C LEU A 136 -2.45 2.02 -31.10
N LYS A 137 -1.40 2.84 -30.88
CA LYS A 137 -1.54 4.28 -30.92
C LYS A 137 -1.62 4.71 -32.38
N TRP A 138 -2.76 5.29 -32.76
CA TRP A 138 -2.97 5.85 -34.10
C TRP A 138 -1.85 6.84 -34.46
N ASN A 139 -1.21 6.58 -35.60
CA ASN A 139 -0.14 7.38 -36.15
C ASN A 139 -0.66 8.15 -37.38
N PRO A 140 -0.84 9.48 -37.31
CA PRO A 140 -1.33 10.26 -38.45
C PRO A 140 -0.51 10.11 -39.74
N GLU A 141 0.78 9.77 -39.65
CA GLU A 141 1.60 9.59 -40.85
C GLU A 141 1.26 8.28 -41.58
N HIS A 142 0.84 7.26 -40.83
CA HIS A 142 0.65 5.90 -41.33
C HIS A 142 -0.83 5.52 -41.49
N ASP A 143 -1.67 5.99 -40.58
CA ASP A 143 -3.07 5.59 -40.42
C ASP A 143 -4.06 6.66 -40.88
N GLU A 144 -3.60 7.84 -41.30
CA GLU A 144 -4.43 8.85 -41.96
C GLU A 144 -4.51 8.57 -43.46
N GLU A 145 -5.71 8.30 -43.94
CA GLU A 145 -6.01 7.97 -45.33
C GLU A 145 -6.59 9.17 -46.07
N PHE A 146 -6.10 9.42 -47.28
CA PHE A 146 -6.53 10.46 -48.19
C PHE A 146 -7.07 9.83 -49.47
N GLU A 147 -8.15 10.40 -49.97
CA GLU A 147 -8.73 10.04 -51.27
C GLU A 147 -8.17 10.99 -52.35
N ASP A 148 -7.69 10.43 -53.46
CA ASP A 148 -7.27 11.20 -54.62
C ASP A 148 -8.47 11.63 -55.50
N SER A 149 -8.18 12.43 -56.53
CA SER A 149 -9.18 12.91 -57.49
C SER A 149 -9.83 11.79 -58.32
N ALA A 150 -9.24 10.59 -58.33
CA ALA A 150 -9.72 9.39 -59.01
C ALA A 150 -10.43 8.39 -58.06
N GLY A 151 -10.53 8.70 -56.76
CA GLY A 151 -11.17 7.86 -55.75
C GLY A 151 -10.26 6.76 -55.16
N ASN A 152 -8.95 6.79 -55.39
CA ASN A 152 -8.02 5.86 -54.76
C ASN A 152 -7.68 6.34 -53.34
N VAL A 153 -7.66 5.40 -52.39
CA VAL A 153 -7.32 5.66 -51.00
C VAL A 153 -5.84 5.36 -50.78
N VAL A 154 -5.09 6.36 -50.33
CA VAL A 154 -3.65 6.26 -50.04
C VAL A 154 -3.34 6.86 -48.67
N ASN A 155 -2.28 6.39 -48.02
CA ASN A 155 -1.84 7.00 -46.77
C ASN A 155 -1.32 8.43 -47.00
N LYS A 156 -1.34 9.26 -45.94
CA LYS A 156 -0.89 10.66 -45.98
C LYS A 156 0.46 10.85 -46.66
N ARG A 157 1.45 10.05 -46.27
CA ARG A 157 2.81 10.18 -46.78
C ARG A 157 2.88 9.95 -48.28
N THR A 158 2.21 8.89 -48.76
CA THR A 158 2.15 8.57 -50.20
C THR A 158 1.40 9.66 -50.94
N TYR A 159 0.31 10.18 -50.37
CA TYR A 159 -0.43 11.30 -50.94
C TYR A 159 0.46 12.55 -51.09
N GLU A 160 1.18 12.95 -50.04
CA GLU A 160 2.08 14.10 -50.08
C GLU A 160 3.24 13.91 -51.08
N ASP A 161 3.82 12.71 -51.15
CA ASP A 161 4.91 12.40 -52.07
C ASP A 161 4.44 12.40 -53.53
N LEU A 162 3.27 11.79 -53.82
CA LEU A 162 2.65 11.86 -55.15
C LEU A 162 2.28 13.29 -55.53
N LYS A 163 1.79 14.10 -54.58
CA LYS A 163 1.45 15.51 -54.80
C LYS A 163 2.69 16.33 -55.13
N ARG A 164 3.81 16.11 -54.43
CA ARG A 164 5.09 16.78 -54.72
C ARG A 164 5.66 16.40 -56.09
N GLN A 165 5.40 15.17 -56.54
CA GLN A 165 5.80 14.68 -57.87
C GLN A 165 4.84 15.14 -58.98
N GLY A 166 3.69 15.73 -58.64
CA GLY A 166 2.67 16.16 -59.61
C GLY A 166 1.84 15.01 -60.19
N LEU A 167 1.67 13.92 -59.43
CA LEU A 167 1.02 12.67 -59.84
C LEU A 167 -0.41 12.48 -59.29
N LEU A 168 -1.02 13.54 -58.73
CA LEU A 168 -2.38 13.56 -58.14
C LEU A 168 -3.26 14.66 -58.73
#